data_AF-A0A950DH60-F1
#
_entry.id   AF-A0A950DH60-F1
#
_cell.length_a   1.000
_cell.length_b   1.000
_cell.length_c   1.000
_cell.angle_alpha   90.00
_cell.angle_beta   90.00
_cell.angle_gamma   90.00
#
_symmetry.space_group_name_H-M   'P 1'
#
loop_
_entity.id
_entity.type
_entity.pdbx_description
1 polymer ?
#
loop_
_entity_poly.entity_id
_entity_poly.type
_entity_poly.pdbx_seq_one_letter_code
_entity_poly.pdbx_strand_id
1 'polypeptide(L)'
;MEGKRGWFLTVCAVLFAVLALSNFLKPVLADAHTGFVFFGHRLSGVPNDVIGPVFGLILVAYVIAIWQMRRFALPLAWVYAGYVVTNTVLFSMFTTDKPPSPTFMVGALVLGLGIPISAAIALTQKRAQLT
;
A
#
# COMPACT_ATOMS: atom_id res chain seq x y z
N MET A 1 8.25 23.54 -15.20
CA MET A 1 6.79 23.36 -15.17
C MET A 1 6.51 22.00 -14.56
N GLU A 2 6.01 21.92 -13.33
CA GLU A 2 5.56 20.63 -12.79
C GLU A 2 4.32 20.18 -13.55
N GLY A 3 4.38 19.01 -14.17
CA GLY A 3 3.21 18.41 -14.81
C GLY A 3 2.07 18.24 -13.80
N LYS A 4 0.84 18.12 -14.30
CA LYS A 4 -0.41 17.99 -13.52
C LYS A 4 -0.27 17.10 -12.26
N ARG A 5 0.38 15.94 -12.39
CA ARG A 5 0.66 15.00 -11.29
C ARG A 5 1.74 15.47 -10.30
N GLY A 6 2.79 16.14 -10.76
CA GLY A 6 3.98 16.46 -9.96
C GLY A 6 4.91 15.26 -9.74
N TRP A 7 6.13 15.52 -9.27
CA TRP A 7 7.14 14.47 -9.05
C TRP A 7 6.75 13.56 -7.87
N PHE A 8 6.20 14.12 -6.80
CA PHE A 8 5.86 13.37 -5.59
C PHE A 8 4.84 12.25 -5.84
N LEU A 9 3.71 12.56 -6.49
CA LEU A 9 2.71 11.54 -6.84
C LEU A 9 3.25 10.51 -7.85
N THR A 10 4.25 10.89 -8.66
CA THR A 10 4.95 9.92 -9.52
C THR A 10 5.76 8.94 -8.69
N VAL A 11 6.50 9.41 -7.68
CA VAL A 11 7.23 8.55 -6.74
C VAL A 11 6.27 7.64 -5.99
N CYS A 12 5.16 8.16 -5.45
CA CYS A 12 4.15 7.34 -4.79
C CYS A 12 3.60 6.24 -5.71
N ALA A 13 3.27 6.57 -6.96
CA ALA A 13 2.77 5.59 -7.92
C ALA A 13 3.79 4.50 -8.23
N VAL A 14 5.08 4.82 -8.35
CA VAL A 14 6.15 3.83 -8.52
C VAL A 14 6.27 2.92 -7.29
N LEU A 15 6.24 3.49 -6.09
CA LEU A 15 6.31 2.71 -4.84
C LEU A 15 5.09 1.77 -4.68
N PHE A 16 3.89 2.24 -5.03
CA PHE A 16 2.70 1.38 -5.06
C PHE A 16 2.78 0.31 -6.15
N ALA A 17 3.41 0.58 -7.30
CA ALA A 17 3.62 -0.42 -8.34
C ALA A 17 4.59 -1.52 -7.90
N VAL A 18 5.69 -1.14 -7.21
CA VAL A 18 6.62 -2.11 -6.61
C VAL A 18 5.91 -2.94 -5.54
N LEU A 19 5.08 -2.31 -4.71
CA LEU A 19 4.28 -3.03 -3.71
C LEU A 19 3.25 -3.97 -4.35
N ALA A 20 2.61 -3.57 -5.45
CA ALA A 20 1.70 -4.41 -6.21
C ALA A 20 2.41 -5.66 -6.75
N LEU A 21 3.61 -5.48 -7.32
CA LEU A 21 4.44 -6.57 -7.80
C LEU A 21 4.83 -7.53 -6.67
N SER A 22 5.26 -6.98 -5.52
CA SER A 22 5.53 -7.78 -4.31
C SER A 22 4.32 -8.63 -3.90
N ASN A 23 3.12 -8.04 -3.93
CA ASN A 23 1.88 -8.75 -3.62
C ASN A 23 1.52 -9.85 -4.63
N PHE A 24 1.78 -9.65 -5.92
CA PHE A 24 1.61 -10.69 -6.94
C PHE A 24 2.59 -11.85 -6.81
N LEU A 25 3.79 -11.58 -6.30
CA LEU A 25 4.82 -12.60 -6.13
C LEU A 25 4.66 -13.42 -4.85
N LYS A 26 3.72 -13.06 -3.98
CA LYS A 26 3.44 -13.81 -2.73
C LYS A 26 3.15 -15.30 -2.91
N PRO A 27 2.40 -15.77 -3.91
CA PRO A 27 2.16 -17.20 -4.09
C PRO A 27 3.44 -18.02 -4.35
N VAL A 28 4.52 -17.35 -4.78
CA VAL A 28 5.78 -18.00 -5.16
C VAL A 28 6.86 -17.76 -4.11
N LEU A 29 6.92 -16.56 -3.54
CA LEU A 29 8.02 -16.11 -2.69
C LEU A 29 7.67 -16.01 -1.20
N ALA A 30 6.39 -16.14 -0.82
CA ALA A 30 6.01 -15.98 0.57
C ALA A 30 6.41 -17.20 1.42
N ASP A 31 6.97 -16.90 2.58
CA ASP A 31 7.25 -17.83 3.67
C ASP A 31 6.49 -17.42 4.94
N ALA A 32 6.81 -18.09 6.05
CA ALA A 32 6.20 -17.82 7.36
C ALA A 32 6.37 -16.37 7.85
N HIS A 33 7.33 -15.61 7.33
CA HIS A 33 7.64 -14.24 7.76
C HIS A 33 7.32 -13.16 6.71
N THR A 34 6.89 -13.55 5.51
CA THR A 34 6.65 -12.64 4.36
C THR A 34 5.23 -12.73 3.79
N GLY A 35 4.37 -13.55 4.40
CA GLY A 35 2.94 -13.63 4.10
C GLY A 35 2.21 -12.28 4.14
N PHE A 36 1.12 -12.14 3.37
CA PHE A 36 0.30 -10.92 3.35
C PHE A 36 -0.35 -10.70 4.71
N VAL A 37 -0.21 -9.49 5.26
CA VAL A 37 -0.87 -9.14 6.51
C VAL A 37 -2.25 -8.58 6.18
N PHE A 38 -3.29 -9.29 6.59
CA PHE A 38 -4.68 -8.91 6.40
C PHE A 38 -5.37 -8.80 7.77
N PHE A 39 -5.89 -7.61 8.07
CA PHE A 39 -6.44 -7.25 9.37
C PHE A 39 -5.61 -7.70 10.58
N GLY A 40 -4.29 -7.47 10.50
CA GLY A 40 -3.37 -7.79 11.58
C GLY A 40 -2.91 -9.24 11.67
N HIS A 41 -3.42 -10.12 10.81
CA HIS A 41 -2.98 -11.51 10.74
C HIS A 41 -2.15 -11.75 9.48
N ARG A 42 -0.99 -12.37 9.66
CA ARG A 42 -0.17 -12.83 8.55
C ARG A 42 -0.78 -14.09 7.96
N LEU A 43 -1.16 -14.02 6.69
CA LEU A 43 -1.71 -15.13 5.94
C LEU A 43 -0.60 -16.06 5.47
N SER A 44 -0.91 -17.35 5.35
CA SER A 44 -0.07 -18.38 4.76
C SER A 44 -0.91 -19.35 3.92
N GLY A 45 -0.27 -20.09 3.01
CA GLY A 45 -0.96 -21.02 2.10
C GLY A 45 -2.02 -20.33 1.23
N VAL A 46 -3.12 -21.06 0.95
CA VAL A 46 -4.17 -20.63 0.01
C VAL A 46 -4.72 -19.22 0.29
N PRO A 47 -5.05 -18.81 1.53
CA PRO A 47 -5.47 -17.44 1.80
C PRO A 47 -4.45 -16.37 1.36
N ASN A 48 -3.16 -16.60 1.57
CA ASN A 48 -2.12 -15.68 1.11
C ASN A 48 -2.05 -15.63 -0.42
N ASP A 49 -2.17 -16.79 -1.05
CA ASP A 49 -2.02 -16.95 -2.50
C ASP A 49 -3.16 -16.30 -3.28
N VAL A 50 -4.30 -16.08 -2.63
CA VAL A 50 -5.46 -15.37 -3.19
C VAL A 50 -5.43 -13.89 -2.80
N ILE A 51 -5.36 -13.59 -1.50
CA ILE A 51 -5.51 -12.21 -1.01
C ILE A 51 -4.34 -11.32 -1.44
N GLY A 52 -3.12 -11.85 -1.50
CA GLY A 52 -1.95 -11.14 -2.01
C GLY A 52 -2.17 -10.59 -3.42
N PRO A 53 -2.39 -11.45 -4.44
CA PRO A 53 -2.68 -11.01 -5.80
C PRO A 53 -3.91 -10.09 -5.93
N VAL A 54 -4.97 -10.32 -5.16
CA VAL A 54 -6.15 -9.42 -5.15
C VAL A 54 -5.76 -8.01 -4.74
N PHE A 55 -4.98 -7.85 -3.67
CA PHE A 55 -4.45 -6.54 -3.27
C PHE A 55 -3.42 -5.98 -4.27
N GLY A 56 -2.69 -6.85 -4.98
CA GLY A 56 -1.87 -6.46 -6.12
C GLY A 56 -2.70 -5.78 -7.21
N LEU A 57 -3.85 -6.35 -7.60
CA LEU A 57 -4.75 -5.76 -8.59
C LEU A 57 -5.34 -4.41 -8.14
N ILE A 58 -5.75 -4.31 -6.87
CA ILE A 58 -6.24 -3.06 -6.30
C ILE A 58 -5.16 -1.97 -6.36
N LEU A 59 -3.91 -2.31 -6.02
CA LEU A 59 -2.79 -1.38 -6.13
C LEU A 59 -2.49 -0.99 -7.57
N VAL A 60 -2.55 -1.91 -8.53
CA VAL A 60 -2.41 -1.58 -9.97
C VAL A 60 -3.49 -0.59 -10.40
N ALA A 61 -4.74 -0.84 -10.04
CA ALA A 61 -5.83 0.10 -10.33
C ALA A 61 -5.56 1.49 -9.71
N TYR A 62 -5.02 1.52 -8.48
CA TYR A 62 -4.65 2.77 -7.82
C TYR A 62 -3.50 3.49 -8.51
N VAL A 63 -2.45 2.77 -8.92
CA VAL A 63 -1.32 3.30 -9.69
C VAL A 63 -1.82 3.91 -10.99
N ILE A 64 -2.66 3.21 -11.75
CA ILE A 64 -3.26 3.73 -12.99
C ILE A 64 -4.07 4.99 -12.71
N ALA A 65 -4.85 5.00 -11.63
CA ALA A 65 -5.65 6.15 -11.22
C ALA A 65 -4.77 7.38 -10.93
N ILE A 66 -3.68 7.22 -10.19
CA ILE A 66 -2.71 8.29 -9.91
C ILE A 66 -2.03 8.73 -11.22
N TRP A 67 -1.60 7.77 -12.04
CA TRP A 67 -0.84 8.05 -13.26
C TRP A 67 -1.63 8.91 -14.23
N GLN A 68 -2.91 8.58 -14.39
CA GLN A 68 -3.86 9.26 -15.26
C GLN A 68 -4.58 10.42 -14.55
N MET A 69 -4.26 10.70 -13.27
CA MET A 69 -4.93 11.71 -12.45
C MET A 69 -6.46 11.57 -12.47
N ARG A 70 -6.97 10.35 -12.34
CA ARG A 70 -8.42 10.08 -12.36
C ARG A 70 -9.09 10.46 -11.05
N ARG A 71 -10.33 10.92 -11.11
CA ARG A 71 -11.11 11.34 -9.93
C ARG A 71 -11.31 10.25 -8.90
N PHE A 72 -11.38 8.98 -9.32
CA PHE A 72 -11.51 7.86 -8.39
C PHE A 72 -10.20 7.51 -7.65
N ALA A 73 -9.06 8.14 -7.98
CA ALA A 73 -7.84 8.00 -7.19
C ALA A 73 -8.03 8.51 -5.75
N LEU A 74 -8.88 9.52 -5.53
CA LEU A 74 -9.15 10.09 -4.21
C LEU A 74 -9.80 9.11 -3.22
N PRO A 75 -10.97 8.53 -3.50
CA PRO A 75 -11.57 7.57 -2.58
C PRO A 75 -10.66 6.36 -2.37
N LEU A 76 -9.99 5.89 -3.42
CA LEU A 76 -9.07 4.76 -3.32
C LEU A 76 -7.86 5.07 -2.42
N ALA A 77 -7.33 6.30 -2.48
CA ALA A 77 -6.25 6.76 -1.62
C ALA A 77 -6.63 6.73 -0.13
N TRP A 78 -7.80 7.27 0.21
CA TRP A 78 -8.25 7.32 1.60
C TRP A 78 -8.65 5.94 2.13
N VAL A 79 -9.31 5.12 1.32
CA VAL A 79 -9.64 3.73 1.69
C VAL A 79 -8.36 2.91 1.91
N TYR A 80 -7.39 3.03 0.99
CA TYR A 80 -6.12 2.32 1.11
C TYR A 80 -5.31 2.80 2.31
N ALA A 81 -5.19 4.12 2.51
CA ALA A 81 -4.49 4.68 3.68
C ALA A 81 -5.15 4.23 5.00
N GLY A 82 -6.48 4.29 5.09
CA GLY A 82 -7.24 3.79 6.23
C GLY A 82 -6.99 2.31 6.48
N TYR A 83 -7.07 1.48 5.43
CA TYR A 83 -6.76 0.06 5.52
C TYR A 83 -5.34 -0.19 6.06
N VAL A 84 -4.31 0.48 5.52
CA VAL A 84 -2.94 0.22 5.96
C VAL A 84 -2.72 0.67 7.41
N VAL A 85 -3.31 1.80 7.82
CA VAL A 85 -3.29 2.24 9.23
C VAL A 85 -3.93 1.18 10.12
N THR A 86 -5.17 0.79 9.84
CA THR A 86 -5.88 -0.23 10.63
C THR A 86 -5.12 -1.55 10.66
N ASN A 87 -4.67 -2.03 9.50
CA ASN A 87 -3.95 -3.29 9.38
C ASN A 87 -2.63 -3.29 10.15
N THR A 88 -1.89 -2.18 10.14
CA THR A 88 -0.62 -2.02 10.88
C THR A 88 -0.86 -1.97 12.38
N VAL A 89 -1.88 -1.23 12.83
CA VAL A 89 -2.25 -1.17 14.25
C VAL A 89 -2.67 -2.55 14.75
N LEU A 90 -3.55 -3.24 14.02
CA LEU A 90 -3.99 -4.59 14.38
C LEU A 90 -2.82 -5.58 14.36
N PHE A 91 -1.91 -5.48 13.39
CA PHE A 91 -0.71 -6.32 13.35
C PHE A 91 0.17 -6.10 14.58
N SER A 92 0.37 -4.85 14.98
CA SER A 92 1.13 -4.54 16.21
C SER A 92 0.47 -5.07 17.47
N MET A 93 -0.86 -5.21 17.50
CA MET A 93 -1.60 -5.72 18.65
C MET A 93 -1.64 -7.26 18.70
N PHE A 94 -1.73 -7.92 17.54
CA PHE A 94 -1.98 -9.36 17.45
C PHE A 94 -0.79 -10.19 16.98
N THR A 95 0.29 -9.56 16.52
CA THR A 95 1.46 -10.32 16.07
C THR A 95 2.10 -11.09 17.23
N THR A 96 2.35 -12.37 17.00
CA THR A 96 3.15 -13.23 17.89
C THR A 96 4.59 -13.38 17.37
N ASP A 97 4.91 -12.72 16.24
CA ASP A 97 6.27 -12.69 15.70
C ASP A 97 7.21 -12.00 16.69
N LYS A 98 8.47 -12.43 16.75
CA LYS A 98 9.50 -11.68 17.49
C LYS A 98 9.49 -10.23 17.01
N PRO A 99 9.62 -9.25 17.93
CA PRO A 99 9.61 -7.85 17.56
C PRO A 99 10.68 -7.62 16.48
N PRO A 100 10.29 -7.12 15.30
CA PRO A 100 11.25 -6.91 14.22
C PRO A 100 12.31 -5.89 14.67
N SER A 101 13.47 -5.90 14.01
CA SER A 101 14.52 -4.94 14.33
C SER A 101 13.96 -3.49 14.31
N PRO A 102 14.46 -2.59 15.16
CA PRO A 102 13.99 -1.19 15.18
C PRO A 102 14.06 -0.52 13.80
N THR A 103 15.06 -0.89 12.99
CA THR A 103 15.21 -0.42 11.60
C THR A 103 14.09 -0.89 10.68
N PHE A 104 13.65 -2.15 10.81
CA PHE A 104 12.51 -2.68 10.07
C PHE A 104 11.21 -2.00 10.49
N MET A 105 11.02 -1.73 11.79
CA MET A 105 9.85 -0.98 12.28
C MET A 105 9.77 0.43 11.69
N VAL A 106 10.89 1.17 11.69
CA VAL A 106 10.92 2.52 11.10
C VAL A 106 10.62 2.46 9.60
N GLY A 107 11.21 1.50 8.88
CA GLY A 107 10.89 1.27 7.47
C GLY A 107 9.41 0.95 7.24
N ALA A 108 8.84 0.05 8.04
CA ALA A 108 7.44 -0.34 7.97
C ALA A 108 6.48 0.81 8.30
N LEU A 109 6.82 1.67 9.27
CA LEU A 109 6.02 2.84 9.63
C LEU A 109 6.06 3.91 8.55
N VAL A 110 7.25 4.22 8.01
CA VAL A 110 7.40 5.24 6.96
C VAL A 110 6.73 4.77 5.66
N LEU A 111 7.00 3.53 5.24
CA LEU A 111 6.44 2.98 4.00
C LEU A 111 4.95 2.65 4.14
N GLY A 112 4.52 2.15 5.30
CA GLY A 112 3.15 1.72 5.57
C GLY A 112 2.21 2.86 5.96
N LEU A 113 2.65 3.85 6.73
CA LEU A 113 1.78 4.95 7.18
C LEU A 113 2.09 6.26 6.44
N GLY A 114 3.38 6.61 6.36
CA GLY A 114 3.80 7.88 5.79
C GLY A 114 3.41 8.03 4.32
N ILE A 115 3.75 7.04 3.48
CA ILE A 115 3.51 7.11 2.03
C ILE A 115 2.00 7.12 1.70
N PRO A 116 1.15 6.21 2.20
CA PRO A 116 -0.27 6.19 1.84
C PRO A 116 -1.02 7.44 2.25
N ILE A 117 -0.76 7.94 3.47
CA ILE A 117 -1.40 9.17 3.96
C ILE A 117 -0.94 10.37 3.14
N SER A 118 0.37 10.50 2.90
CA SER A 118 0.91 11.62 2.12
C SER A 118 0.40 11.62 0.68
N ALA A 119 0.28 10.44 0.06
CA ALA A 119 -0.33 10.30 -1.26
C ALA A 119 -1.80 10.76 -1.26
N ALA A 120 -2.59 10.37 -0.25
CA ALA A 120 -3.99 10.79 -0.11
C ALA A 120 -4.13 12.31 0.07
N ILE A 121 -3.27 12.92 0.90
CA ILE A 121 -3.24 14.37 1.09
C ILE A 121 -2.86 15.07 -0.22
N ALA A 122 -1.80 14.64 -0.89
CA ALA A 122 -1.34 15.24 -2.14
C ALA A 122 -2.39 15.15 -3.26
N LEU A 123 -3.10 14.01 -3.39
CA LEU A 123 -4.23 13.87 -4.30
C LEU A 123 -5.37 14.81 -3.92
N THR A 124 -5.66 14.97 -2.63
CA THR A 124 -6.71 15.88 -2.13
C THR A 124 -6.39 17.34 -2.46
N GLN A 125 -5.13 17.75 -2.31
CA GLN A 125 -4.67 19.09 -2.70
C GLN A 125 -4.80 19.33 -4.21
N LYS A 126 -4.58 18.29 -5.02
CA LYS A 126 -4.71 18.34 -6.49
C LYS A 126 -6.09 17.94 -7.00
N ARG A 127 -7.12 17.87 -6.14
CA ARG A 127 -8.47 17.37 -6.51
C ARG A 127 -9.07 18.08 -7.73
N ALA A 128 -8.82 19.38 -7.88
CA ALA A 128 -9.35 20.20 -8.97
C ALA A 128 -8.72 19.83 -10.34
N GLN A 129 -7.58 19.15 -10.31
CA GLN A 129 -6.88 18.69 -11.50
C GLN A 129 -7.34 17.26 -11.88
N LEU A 130 -8.05 16.55 -11.02
CA LEU A 130 -8.48 15.19 -11.36
C LEU A 130 -9.53 15.21 -12.47
N THR A 131 -9.44 14.24 -13.37
CA THR A 131 -10.34 14.06 -14.53
C THR A 131 -11.30 12.91 -14.25
#